data_AF-A0A925VQA9-F1
#
_entry.id   AF-A0A925VQA9-F1
#
_cell.length_a   1.000
_cell.length_b   1.000
_cell.length_c   1.000
_cell.angle_alpha   90.00
_cell.angle_beta   90.00
_cell.angle_gamma   90.00
#
_symmetry.space_group_name_H-M   'P 1'
#
loop_
_entity.id
_entity.type
_entity.pdbx_description
1 polymer ?
#
loop_
_entity_poly.entity_id
_entity_poly.type
_entity_poly.pdbx_seq_one_letter_code
_entity_poly.pdbx_strand_id
1 'polypeptide(L)'
;MPPIVLPAPPAPVSKQAPRVVLGLELTWRRLLFAGLLVFCLTPWASPPVALALGLALAQTVGNPFPGLTRRLTQKLLQFSVIGLGFGMNAQAAVAAGKAGLLFTVASLCGTLLLGYFVGRWLGLGRRVTHLISCGTAICGGSAIAAVGPVLRAKDEEISVALGTVFVLNAVALFAFPPIGHALTLTQQQFGLWCAIAIHDTSSVVGAAAAYGDQALQVATTVKLARALWIIPVSLGTAALFRQQGVQIKAPWFIFGFIGAMLLNTFVPVARPLGPVLVA
;
A
#
# COMPACT_ATOMS: atom_id res chain seq x y z
N MET A 1 53.00 4.77 -49.79
CA MET A 1 51.66 4.25 -49.46
C MET A 1 50.77 5.45 -49.17
N PRO A 2 49.67 5.66 -49.91
CA PRO A 2 48.80 6.81 -49.67
C PRO A 2 48.05 6.63 -48.33
N PRO A 3 47.73 7.72 -47.60
CA PRO A 3 46.98 7.63 -46.35
C PRO A 3 45.53 7.21 -46.61
N ILE A 4 45.04 6.25 -45.82
CA ILE A 4 43.65 5.80 -45.84
C ILE A 4 42.77 6.95 -45.32
N VAL A 5 42.02 7.58 -46.22
CA VAL A 5 40.99 8.56 -45.86
C VAL A 5 39.76 7.79 -45.41
N LEU A 6 39.50 7.77 -44.10
CA LEU A 6 38.25 7.23 -43.55
C LEU A 6 37.07 8.10 -43.99
N PRO A 7 35.93 7.53 -44.41
CA PRO A 7 34.74 8.29 -44.74
C PRO A 7 34.20 9.02 -43.50
N ALA A 8 33.75 10.26 -43.68
CA ALA A 8 33.16 11.06 -42.63
C ALA A 8 31.91 10.38 -42.03
N PRO A 9 31.66 10.54 -40.72
CA PRO A 9 30.47 9.98 -40.08
C PRO A 9 29.18 10.56 -40.71
N PRO A 10 28.10 9.77 -40.83
CA PRO A 10 26.84 10.26 -41.37
C PRO A 10 26.30 11.40 -40.50
N ALA A 11 25.73 12.42 -41.15
CA ALA A 11 25.13 13.56 -40.49
C ALA A 11 24.05 13.11 -39.50
N PRO A 12 23.89 13.80 -38.34
CA PRO A 12 22.87 13.45 -37.37
C PRO A 12 21.48 13.57 -37.99
N VAL A 13 20.71 12.46 -37.92
CA VAL A 13 19.30 12.43 -38.31
C VAL A 13 18.57 13.51 -37.53
N SER A 14 18.02 14.51 -38.23
CA SER A 14 17.24 15.57 -37.58
C SER A 14 16.04 14.92 -36.90
N LYS A 15 16.00 15.00 -35.56
CA LYS A 15 14.82 14.63 -34.79
C LYS A 15 13.72 15.59 -35.22
N GLN A 16 12.80 15.11 -36.06
CA GLN A 16 11.58 15.84 -36.39
C GLN A 16 10.92 16.26 -35.07
N ALA A 17 10.85 17.57 -34.83
CA ALA A 17 10.16 18.11 -33.68
C ALA A 17 8.69 17.68 -33.76
N PRO A 18 8.08 17.23 -32.65
CA PRO A 18 6.66 16.94 -32.66
C PRO A 18 5.93 18.26 -32.95
N ARG A 19 5.17 18.28 -34.06
CA ARG A 19 4.28 19.40 -34.40
C ARG A 19 3.29 19.59 -33.26
N VAL A 20 3.51 20.61 -32.46
CA VAL A 20 2.54 21.13 -31.49
C VAL A 20 1.44 21.82 -32.30
N VAL A 21 0.27 21.18 -32.36
CA VAL A 21 -0.99 21.82 -32.76
C VAL A 21 -1.87 21.85 -31.52
N LEU A 22 -2.34 23.04 -31.19
CA LEU A 22 -3.15 23.38 -30.03
C LEU A 22 -4.42 22.49 -29.93
N GLY A 23 -4.62 21.81 -28.78
CA GLY A 23 -5.92 21.88 -28.09
C GLY A 23 -6.83 20.66 -27.98
N LEU A 24 -6.59 19.51 -28.62
CA LEU A 24 -7.54 18.37 -28.56
C LEU A 24 -6.93 16.96 -28.55
N GLU A 25 -5.67 16.81 -28.17
CA GLU A 25 -5.09 15.50 -27.82
C GLU A 25 -5.37 15.17 -26.34
N LEU A 26 -6.63 15.25 -25.92
CA LEU A 26 -7.09 14.43 -24.79
C LEU A 26 -7.09 12.99 -25.30
N THR A 27 -5.93 12.34 -25.26
CA THR A 27 -5.79 10.92 -25.60
C THR A 27 -6.93 10.18 -24.91
N TRP A 28 -7.75 9.42 -25.64
CA TRP A 28 -8.95 8.78 -25.10
C TRP A 28 -8.70 8.04 -23.76
N ARG A 29 -7.47 7.52 -23.58
CA ARG A 29 -6.94 6.93 -22.33
C ARG A 29 -7.04 7.87 -21.12
N ARG A 30 -6.76 9.16 -21.30
CA ARG A 30 -6.88 10.21 -20.27
C ARG A 30 -8.33 10.50 -19.93
N LEU A 31 -9.22 10.51 -20.92
CA LEU A 31 -10.67 10.65 -20.71
C LEU A 31 -11.23 9.45 -19.96
N LEU A 32 -10.87 8.23 -20.37
CA LEU A 32 -11.24 6.99 -19.69
C LEU A 32 -10.74 7.00 -18.24
N PHE A 33 -9.46 7.33 -18.02
CA PHE A 33 -8.88 7.43 -16.68
C PHE A 33 -9.61 8.48 -15.82
N ALA A 34 -9.88 9.67 -16.37
CA ALA A 34 -10.61 10.71 -15.67
C ALA A 34 -12.06 10.31 -15.36
N GLY A 35 -12.75 9.67 -16.31
CA GLY A 35 -14.12 9.18 -16.11
C GLY A 35 -14.20 8.11 -15.02
N LEU A 36 -13.27 7.14 -15.02
CA LEU A 36 -13.16 6.14 -13.96
C LEU A 36 -12.81 6.77 -12.61
N LEU A 37 -11.93 7.77 -12.59
CA LEU A 37 -11.59 8.49 -11.37
C LEU A 37 -12.80 9.23 -10.80
N VAL A 38 -13.60 9.89 -11.64
CA VAL A 38 -14.85 10.55 -11.22
C VAL A 38 -15.85 9.52 -10.73
N PHE A 39 -15.99 8.37 -11.40
CA PHE A 39 -16.84 7.27 -10.91
C PHE A 39 -16.39 6.79 -9.52
N CYS A 40 -15.08 6.66 -9.28
CA CYS A 40 -14.53 6.29 -7.98
C CYS A 40 -14.80 7.29 -6.85
N LEU A 41 -15.20 8.54 -7.17
CA LEU A 41 -15.61 9.55 -6.19
C LEU A 41 -17.10 9.47 -5.85
N THR A 42 -17.84 8.58 -6.50
CA THR A 42 -19.27 8.40 -6.24
C THR A 42 -19.53 7.30 -5.21
N PRO A 43 -20.66 7.35 -4.48
CA PRO A 43 -21.02 6.31 -3.50
C PRO A 43 -21.18 4.90 -4.10
N TRP A 44 -21.30 4.77 -5.42
CA TRP A 44 -21.45 3.49 -6.11
C TRP A 44 -20.12 2.72 -6.26
N ALA A 45 -18.98 3.40 -6.09
CA ALA A 45 -17.66 2.79 -6.23
C ALA A 45 -17.12 2.32 -4.88
N SER A 46 -17.47 1.10 -4.48
CA SER A 46 -16.85 0.47 -3.31
C SER A 46 -15.35 0.22 -3.53
N PRO A 47 -14.52 0.13 -2.47
CA PRO A 47 -13.08 -0.12 -2.62
C PRO A 47 -12.72 -1.35 -3.49
N PRO A 48 -13.44 -2.50 -3.38
CA PRO A 48 -13.23 -3.62 -4.29
C PRO A 48 -13.52 -3.28 -5.75
N VAL A 49 -14.62 -2.56 -6.04
CA VAL A 49 -14.98 -2.15 -7.41
C VAL A 49 -13.93 -1.19 -7.98
N ALA A 50 -13.53 -0.19 -7.21
CA ALA A 50 -12.48 0.76 -7.61
C ALA A 50 -11.15 0.05 -7.91
N LEU A 51 -10.75 -0.93 -7.10
CA LEU A 51 -9.55 -1.73 -7.35
C LEU A 51 -9.68 -2.59 -8.61
N ALA A 52 -10.82 -3.25 -8.81
CA ALA A 52 -11.07 -4.07 -10.00
C ALA A 52 -10.99 -3.23 -11.29
N LEU A 53 -11.63 -2.06 -11.30
CA LEU A 53 -11.57 -1.12 -12.42
C LEU A 53 -10.15 -0.63 -12.68
N GLY A 54 -9.42 -0.27 -11.62
CA GLY A 54 -8.01 0.15 -11.72
C GLY A 54 -7.11 -0.95 -12.29
N LEU A 55 -7.30 -2.20 -11.87
CA LEU A 55 -6.56 -3.35 -12.37
C LEU A 55 -6.90 -3.64 -13.83
N ALA A 56 -8.19 -3.66 -14.19
CA ALA A 56 -8.64 -3.84 -15.56
C ALA A 56 -8.07 -2.76 -16.49
N LEU A 57 -8.08 -1.49 -16.05
CA LEU A 57 -7.49 -0.38 -16.78
C LEU A 57 -5.97 -0.55 -16.96
N ALA A 58 -5.26 -0.93 -15.90
CA ALA A 58 -3.81 -1.11 -15.95
C ALA A 58 -3.40 -2.23 -16.92
N GLN A 59 -4.17 -3.32 -17.01
CA GLN A 59 -3.88 -4.45 -17.88
C GLN A 59 -4.28 -4.23 -19.35
N THR A 60 -5.32 -3.42 -19.61
CA THR A 60 -5.85 -3.21 -20.96
C THR A 60 -5.30 -1.97 -21.64
N VAL A 61 -5.35 -0.82 -20.96
CA VAL A 61 -5.04 0.50 -21.53
C VAL A 61 -3.74 1.08 -20.97
N GLY A 62 -3.31 0.60 -19.80
CA GLY A 62 -2.18 1.12 -19.06
C GLY A 62 -2.45 2.46 -18.36
N ASN A 63 -1.51 2.91 -17.56
CA ASN A 63 -1.62 4.14 -16.78
C ASN A 63 -1.13 5.36 -17.60
N PRO A 64 -1.99 6.34 -17.92
CA PRO A 64 -1.60 7.52 -18.70
C PRO A 64 -0.76 8.54 -17.90
N PHE A 65 -0.72 8.44 -16.56
CA PHE A 65 -0.03 9.39 -15.69
C PHE A 65 0.82 8.71 -14.60
N PRO A 66 1.79 7.84 -14.95
CA PRO A 66 2.48 6.98 -13.99
C PRO A 66 3.25 7.75 -12.91
N GLY A 67 3.90 8.86 -13.28
CA GLY A 67 4.64 9.69 -12.32
C GLY A 67 3.74 10.43 -11.32
N LEU A 68 2.57 10.90 -11.78
CA LEU A 68 1.61 11.65 -10.96
C LEU A 68 0.85 10.70 -10.03
N THR A 69 0.26 9.64 -10.57
CA THR A 69 -0.48 8.63 -9.79
C THR A 69 0.41 8.03 -8.69
N ARG A 70 1.66 7.66 -9.00
CA ARG A 70 2.58 7.14 -7.97
C ARG A 70 2.74 8.08 -6.77
N ARG A 71 2.83 9.39 -7.00
CA ARG A 71 2.96 10.40 -5.92
C ARG A 71 1.63 10.65 -5.22
N LEU A 72 0.54 10.75 -5.95
CA LEU A 72 -0.78 11.05 -5.40
C LEU A 72 -1.35 9.88 -4.61
N THR A 73 -1.28 8.64 -5.11
CA THR A 73 -1.80 7.45 -4.42
C THR A 73 -1.23 7.31 -3.02
N GLN A 74 0.08 7.57 -2.84
CA GLN A 74 0.70 7.53 -1.51
C GLN A 74 0.14 8.59 -0.56
N LYS A 75 -0.05 9.83 -1.04
CA LYS A 75 -0.59 10.93 -0.23
C LYS A 75 -2.07 10.72 0.07
N LEU A 76 -2.87 10.38 -0.93
CA LEU A 76 -4.30 10.11 -0.80
C LEU A 76 -4.53 9.01 0.23
N LEU A 77 -3.81 7.88 0.14
CA LEU A 77 -3.93 6.80 1.11
C LEU A 77 -3.60 7.27 2.54
N GLN A 78 -2.55 8.06 2.72
CA GLN A 78 -2.18 8.61 4.03
C GLN A 78 -3.28 9.51 4.60
N PHE A 79 -3.85 10.40 3.78
CA PHE A 79 -4.94 11.27 4.20
C PHE A 79 -6.25 10.51 4.44
N SER A 80 -6.58 9.52 3.62
CA SER A 80 -7.74 8.64 3.85
C SER A 80 -7.61 7.90 5.19
N VAL A 81 -6.44 7.36 5.50
CA VAL A 81 -6.20 6.72 6.80
C VAL A 81 -6.37 7.71 7.95
N ILE A 82 -5.85 8.93 7.84
CA ILE A 82 -6.07 9.97 8.86
C ILE A 82 -7.57 10.29 9.00
N GLY A 83 -8.28 10.41 7.88
CA GLY A 83 -9.73 10.64 7.81
C GLY A 83 -10.53 9.56 8.52
N LEU A 84 -10.19 8.28 8.30
CA LEU A 84 -10.79 7.15 9.00
C LEU A 84 -10.67 7.26 10.53
N GLY A 85 -9.62 7.92 11.04
CA GLY A 85 -9.46 8.17 12.47
C GLY A 85 -10.63 8.95 13.08
N PHE A 86 -11.26 9.86 12.33
CA PHE A 86 -12.43 10.61 12.80
C PHE A 86 -13.69 9.73 12.97
N GLY A 87 -13.71 8.51 12.45
CA GLY A 87 -14.79 7.53 12.65
C GLY A 87 -14.55 6.55 13.79
N MET A 88 -13.41 6.63 14.48
CA MET A 88 -12.96 5.58 15.39
C MET A 88 -12.99 6.03 16.86
N ASN A 89 -13.36 5.10 17.74
CA ASN A 89 -13.35 5.30 19.18
C ASN A 89 -11.98 4.88 19.77
N ALA A 90 -11.35 5.77 20.53
CA ALA A 90 -10.00 5.54 21.05
C ALA A 90 -9.94 4.39 22.07
N GLN A 91 -10.96 4.22 22.92
CA GLN A 91 -10.99 3.15 23.92
C GLN A 91 -11.09 1.77 23.25
N ALA A 92 -12.01 1.63 22.29
CA ALA A 92 -12.18 0.40 21.50
C ALA A 92 -10.91 0.07 20.70
N ALA A 93 -10.29 1.09 20.09
CA ALA A 93 -9.03 0.95 19.39
C ALA A 93 -7.90 0.45 20.31
N VAL A 94 -7.73 1.05 21.49
CA VAL A 94 -6.70 0.61 22.45
C VAL A 94 -6.95 -0.83 22.90
N ALA A 95 -8.19 -1.22 23.16
CA ALA A 95 -8.52 -2.60 23.52
C ALA A 95 -8.15 -3.59 22.40
N ALA A 96 -8.53 -3.29 21.15
CA ALA A 96 -8.19 -4.10 19.98
C ALA A 96 -6.67 -4.18 19.74
N GLY A 97 -5.97 -3.04 19.88
CA GLY A 97 -4.52 -2.97 19.73
C GLY A 97 -3.76 -3.81 20.78
N LYS A 98 -4.21 -3.78 22.04
CA LYS A 98 -3.63 -4.60 23.12
C LYS A 98 -3.81 -6.10 22.85
N ALA A 99 -5.02 -6.51 22.47
CA ALA A 99 -5.30 -7.91 22.13
C ALA A 99 -4.46 -8.39 20.93
N GLY A 100 -4.25 -7.51 19.94
CA GLY A 100 -3.49 -7.81 18.72
C GLY A 100 -1.97 -7.74 18.87
N LEU A 101 -1.41 -7.19 19.96
CA LEU A 101 0.03 -6.90 20.07
C LEU A 101 0.88 -8.18 20.09
N LEU A 102 0.50 -9.16 20.91
CA LEU A 102 1.24 -10.43 21.04
C LEU A 102 1.18 -11.23 19.73
N PHE A 103 0.00 -11.30 19.12
CA PHE A 103 -0.19 -11.89 17.78
C PHE A 103 0.60 -11.16 16.70
N THR A 104 0.70 -9.84 16.80
CA THR A 104 1.50 -9.02 15.88
C THR A 104 2.97 -9.40 15.96
N VAL A 105 3.56 -9.46 17.15
CA VAL A 105 4.98 -9.80 17.30
C VAL A 105 5.25 -11.21 16.79
N ALA A 106 4.45 -12.18 17.24
CA ALA A 106 4.60 -13.57 16.84
C ALA A 106 4.44 -13.77 15.32
N SER A 107 3.40 -13.18 14.72
CA SER A 107 3.19 -13.26 13.27
C SER A 107 4.28 -12.53 12.50
N LEU A 108 4.74 -11.36 12.95
CA LEU A 108 5.80 -10.60 12.28
C LEU A 108 7.12 -11.37 12.28
N CYS A 109 7.55 -11.90 13.43
CA CYS A 109 8.74 -12.74 13.52
C CYS A 109 8.57 -14.02 12.68
N GLY A 110 7.42 -14.69 12.80
CA GLY A 110 7.12 -15.90 12.04
C GLY A 110 7.13 -15.68 10.53
N THR A 111 6.50 -14.63 10.03
CA THR A 111 6.46 -14.29 8.60
C THR A 111 7.85 -13.93 8.07
N LEU A 112 8.65 -13.17 8.81
CA LEU A 112 10.03 -12.86 8.40
C LEU A 112 10.91 -14.12 8.34
N LEU A 113 10.79 -15.00 9.33
CA LEU A 113 11.53 -16.26 9.39
C LEU A 113 11.11 -17.21 8.26
N LEU A 114 9.80 -17.43 8.10
CA LEU A 114 9.25 -18.28 7.05
C LEU A 114 9.59 -17.72 5.67
N GLY A 115 9.45 -16.42 5.47
CA GLY A 115 9.80 -15.75 4.21
C GLY A 115 11.27 -15.94 3.86
N TYR A 116 12.18 -15.89 4.83
CA TYR A 116 13.60 -16.21 4.63
C TYR A 116 13.81 -17.65 4.15
N PHE A 117 13.20 -18.64 4.82
CA PHE A 117 13.36 -20.05 4.45
C PHE A 117 12.71 -20.38 3.10
N VAL A 118 11.49 -19.93 2.87
CA VAL A 118 10.75 -20.14 1.61
C VAL A 118 11.48 -19.46 0.46
N GLY A 119 11.95 -18.22 0.64
CA GLY A 119 12.69 -17.53 -0.40
C GLY A 119 14.02 -18.22 -0.73
N ARG A 120 14.70 -18.78 0.27
CA ARG A 120 15.92 -19.59 0.04
C ARG A 120 15.59 -20.90 -0.68
N TRP A 121 14.49 -21.56 -0.32
CA TRP A 121 14.04 -22.79 -0.98
C TRP A 121 13.67 -22.55 -2.45
N LEU A 122 13.04 -21.42 -2.76
CA LEU A 122 12.69 -21.01 -4.13
C LEU A 122 13.88 -20.42 -4.92
N GLY A 123 15.08 -20.34 -4.33
CA GLY A 123 16.26 -19.79 -4.99
C GLY A 123 16.19 -18.28 -5.27
N LEU A 124 15.37 -17.53 -4.52
CA LEU A 124 15.20 -16.09 -4.72
C LEU A 124 16.40 -15.29 -4.17
N GLY A 125 16.65 -14.13 -4.80
CA GLY A 125 17.68 -13.20 -4.34
C GLY A 125 17.39 -12.65 -2.94
N ARG A 126 18.41 -12.58 -2.07
CA ARG A 126 18.27 -12.19 -0.66
C ARG A 126 17.50 -10.88 -0.44
N ARG A 127 17.71 -9.86 -1.29
CA ARG A 127 17.02 -8.57 -1.18
C ARG A 127 15.54 -8.70 -1.52
N VAL A 128 15.19 -9.37 -2.63
CA VAL A 128 13.79 -9.60 -3.01
C VAL A 128 13.06 -10.42 -1.94
N THR A 129 13.68 -11.49 -1.45
CA THR A 129 13.13 -12.30 -0.34
C THR A 129 12.86 -11.44 0.88
N HIS A 130 13.82 -10.62 1.31
CA HIS A 130 13.67 -9.78 2.50
C HIS A 130 12.61 -8.68 2.29
N LEU A 131 12.54 -8.08 1.11
CA LEU A 131 11.54 -7.07 0.76
C LEU A 131 10.12 -7.66 0.79
N ILE A 132 9.90 -8.81 0.15
CA ILE A 132 8.60 -9.50 0.17
C ILE A 132 8.25 -9.88 1.60
N SER A 133 9.20 -10.45 2.36
CA SER A 133 8.99 -10.85 3.75
C SER A 133 8.61 -9.66 4.64
N CYS A 134 9.30 -8.51 4.51
CA CYS A 134 8.97 -7.29 5.24
C CYS A 134 7.62 -6.69 4.82
N GLY A 135 7.32 -6.71 3.51
CA GLY A 135 6.03 -6.30 2.98
C GLY A 135 4.90 -7.11 3.59
N THR A 136 4.99 -8.43 3.51
CA THR A 136 4.01 -9.36 4.09
C THR A 136 3.92 -9.22 5.61
N ALA A 137 5.04 -9.10 6.32
CA ALA A 137 5.03 -9.09 7.78
C ALA A 137 4.43 -7.82 8.42
N ILE A 138 4.26 -6.71 7.68
CA ILE A 138 3.88 -5.41 8.28
C ILE A 138 2.62 -4.84 7.62
N CYS A 139 2.80 -4.03 6.57
CA CYS A 139 1.76 -3.26 5.91
C CYS A 139 2.06 -3.08 4.41
N GLY A 140 2.81 -4.02 3.83
CA GLY A 140 2.93 -4.18 2.39
C GLY A 140 3.81 -3.12 1.77
N GLY A 141 3.22 -2.29 0.91
CA GLY A 141 3.95 -1.32 0.13
C GLY A 141 4.73 -0.30 0.97
N SER A 142 4.19 0.15 2.11
CA SER A 142 4.90 1.11 2.96
C SER A 142 6.13 0.50 3.63
N ALA A 143 6.09 -0.78 3.98
CA ALA A 143 7.24 -1.49 4.53
C ALA A 143 8.32 -1.69 3.46
N ILE A 144 7.93 -2.08 2.24
CA ILE A 144 8.86 -2.20 1.10
C ILE A 144 9.50 -0.84 0.79
N ALA A 145 8.72 0.24 0.79
CA ALA A 145 9.22 1.59 0.53
C ALA A 145 10.17 2.08 1.64
N ALA A 146 9.96 1.67 2.89
CA ALA A 146 10.85 2.01 4.00
C ALA A 146 12.14 1.19 3.97
N VAL A 147 12.04 -0.12 3.71
CA VAL A 147 13.16 -1.08 3.76
C VAL A 147 14.01 -1.06 2.49
N GLY A 148 13.42 -0.76 1.32
CA GLY A 148 14.11 -0.70 0.03
C GLY A 148 15.38 0.16 0.03
N PRO A 149 15.30 1.44 0.46
CA PRO A 149 16.46 2.32 0.59
C PRO A 149 17.50 1.78 1.59
N VAL A 150 17.07 1.17 2.70
CA VAL A 150 17.97 0.56 3.69
C VAL A 150 18.79 -0.56 3.06
N LEU A 151 18.15 -1.42 2.27
CA LEU A 151 18.81 -2.53 1.58
C LEU A 151 19.63 -2.08 0.36
N ARG A 152 19.52 -0.82 -0.05
CA ARG A 152 20.00 -0.33 -1.36
C ARG A 152 19.51 -1.24 -2.48
N ALA A 153 18.22 -1.60 -2.41
CA ALA A 153 17.58 -2.46 -3.38
C ALA A 153 17.45 -1.73 -4.73
N LYS A 154 17.55 -2.49 -5.82
CA LYS A 154 17.34 -1.97 -7.17
C LYS A 154 15.85 -1.72 -7.41
N ASP A 155 15.53 -0.81 -8.33
CA ASP A 155 14.14 -0.50 -8.68
C ASP A 155 13.38 -1.73 -9.19
N GLU A 156 14.06 -2.65 -9.88
CA GLU A 156 13.44 -3.90 -10.33
C GLU A 156 13.08 -4.82 -9.15
N GLU A 157 13.97 -4.92 -8.14
CA GLU A 157 13.74 -5.73 -6.94
C GLU A 157 12.56 -5.18 -6.11
N ILE A 158 12.48 -3.85 -5.98
CA ILE A 158 11.36 -3.16 -5.32
C ILE A 158 10.07 -3.39 -6.11
N SER A 159 10.11 -3.26 -7.44
CA SER A 159 8.93 -3.43 -8.30
C SER A 159 8.38 -4.85 -8.25
N VAL A 160 9.25 -5.87 -8.26
CA VAL A 160 8.84 -7.28 -8.11
C VAL A 160 8.19 -7.49 -6.75
N ALA A 161 8.82 -7.02 -5.66
CA ALA A 161 8.28 -7.19 -4.32
C ALA A 161 6.90 -6.50 -4.16
N LEU A 162 6.76 -5.26 -4.65
CA LEU A 162 5.47 -4.54 -4.64
C LEU A 162 4.42 -5.27 -5.46
N GLY A 163 4.77 -5.70 -6.68
CA GLY A 163 3.87 -6.43 -7.56
C GLY A 163 3.33 -7.70 -6.93
N THR A 164 4.22 -8.53 -6.37
CA THR A 164 3.82 -9.77 -5.66
C THR A 164 2.88 -9.48 -4.51
N VAL A 165 3.23 -8.53 -3.63
CA VAL A 165 2.42 -8.20 -2.45
C VAL A 165 1.06 -7.62 -2.85
N PHE A 166 1.00 -6.70 -3.82
CA PHE A 166 -0.27 -6.12 -4.25
C PHE A 166 -1.18 -7.12 -4.95
N VAL A 167 -0.64 -8.02 -5.77
CA VAL A 167 -1.44 -9.08 -6.42
C VAL A 167 -2.07 -9.99 -5.37
N LEU A 168 -1.29 -10.45 -4.38
CA LEU A 168 -1.81 -11.30 -3.31
C LEU A 168 -2.86 -10.57 -2.45
N ASN A 169 -2.63 -9.28 -2.15
CA ASN A 169 -3.60 -8.48 -1.39
C ASN A 169 -4.87 -8.18 -2.18
N ALA A 170 -4.79 -8.02 -3.50
CA ALA A 170 -5.96 -7.88 -4.36
C ALA A 170 -6.81 -9.15 -4.30
N VAL A 171 -6.19 -10.33 -4.41
CA VAL A 171 -6.92 -11.61 -4.23
C VAL A 171 -7.57 -11.68 -2.86
N ALA A 172 -6.83 -11.31 -1.80
CA ALA A 172 -7.34 -11.33 -0.43
C ALA A 172 -8.53 -10.39 -0.22
N LEU A 173 -8.52 -9.20 -0.81
CA LEU A 173 -9.62 -8.23 -0.72
C LEU A 173 -10.97 -8.83 -1.14
N PHE A 174 -10.99 -9.63 -2.21
CA PHE A 174 -12.22 -10.27 -2.71
C PHE A 174 -12.51 -11.60 -2.02
N ALA A 175 -11.48 -12.39 -1.68
CA ALA A 175 -11.66 -13.71 -1.12
C ALA A 175 -12.07 -13.70 0.36
N PHE A 176 -11.59 -12.74 1.16
CA PHE A 176 -11.78 -12.78 2.61
C PHE A 176 -13.23 -12.61 3.04
N PRO A 177 -13.99 -11.59 2.59
CA PRO A 177 -15.38 -11.41 3.01
C PRO A 177 -16.28 -12.64 2.82
N PRO A 178 -16.34 -13.30 1.63
CA PRO A 178 -17.18 -14.48 1.46
C PRO A 178 -16.71 -15.66 2.32
N ILE A 179 -15.39 -15.84 2.51
CA ILE A 179 -14.86 -16.88 3.42
C ILE A 179 -15.27 -16.59 4.87
N GLY A 180 -15.21 -15.33 5.30
CA GLY A 180 -15.63 -14.91 6.63
C GLY A 180 -17.09 -15.23 6.92
N HIS A 181 -17.97 -14.94 5.95
CA HIS A 181 -19.39 -15.27 6.05
C HIS A 181 -19.63 -16.78 6.05
N ALA A 182 -18.92 -17.54 5.20
CA ALA A 182 -19.03 -19.01 5.17
C ALA A 182 -18.58 -19.66 6.49
N LEU A 183 -17.59 -19.07 7.17
CA LEU A 183 -17.13 -19.50 8.48
C LEU A 183 -17.95 -18.90 9.64
N THR A 184 -18.99 -18.11 9.35
CA THR A 184 -19.85 -17.44 10.34
C THR A 184 -19.07 -16.61 11.38
N LEU A 185 -17.99 -15.95 10.95
CA LEU A 185 -17.14 -15.17 11.86
C LEU A 185 -17.88 -13.94 12.37
N THR A 186 -17.73 -13.64 13.66
CA THR A 186 -18.14 -12.34 14.21
C THR A 186 -17.32 -11.22 13.57
N GLN A 187 -17.85 -9.98 13.55
CA GLN A 187 -17.10 -8.83 13.01
C GLN A 187 -15.76 -8.61 13.71
N GLN A 188 -15.68 -8.87 15.02
CA GLN A 188 -14.42 -8.79 15.77
C GLN A 188 -13.41 -9.86 15.30
N GLN A 189 -13.85 -11.11 15.13
CA GLN A 189 -12.98 -12.20 14.66
C GLN A 189 -12.52 -11.95 13.22
N PHE A 190 -13.44 -11.55 12.34
CA PHE A 190 -13.11 -11.21 10.96
C PHE A 190 -12.13 -10.04 10.89
N GLY A 191 -12.38 -8.98 11.65
CA GLY A 191 -11.50 -7.81 11.70
C GLY A 191 -10.08 -8.15 12.15
N LEU A 192 -9.94 -8.97 13.19
CA LEU A 192 -8.63 -9.43 13.66
C LEU A 192 -7.94 -10.33 12.62
N TRP A 193 -8.66 -11.30 12.06
CA TRP A 193 -8.13 -12.21 11.05
C TRP A 193 -7.66 -11.47 9.79
N CYS A 194 -8.52 -10.58 9.26
CA CYS A 194 -8.23 -9.71 8.13
C CYS A 194 -6.99 -8.84 8.39
N ALA A 195 -6.88 -8.21 9.57
CA ALA A 195 -5.71 -7.39 9.91
C ALA A 195 -4.41 -8.18 10.08
N ILE A 196 -4.49 -9.48 10.40
CA ILE A 196 -3.31 -10.33 10.49
C ILE A 196 -2.88 -10.81 9.09
N ALA A 197 -3.84 -11.27 8.28
CA ALA A 197 -3.59 -12.03 7.06
C ALA A 197 -3.57 -11.21 5.76
N ILE A 198 -4.25 -10.06 5.70
CA ILE A 198 -4.11 -9.15 4.55
C ILE A 198 -3.01 -8.17 4.86
N HIS A 199 -2.06 -7.99 3.95
CA HIS A 199 -0.80 -7.33 4.24
C HIS A 199 -0.71 -5.90 3.71
N ASP A 200 -1.82 -5.31 3.26
CA ASP A 200 -1.90 -3.91 2.83
C ASP A 200 -3.06 -3.19 3.52
N THR A 201 -2.84 -1.94 3.92
CA THR A 201 -3.82 -1.17 4.68
C THR A 201 -5.07 -0.89 3.86
N SER A 202 -4.94 -0.58 2.57
CA SER A 202 -6.08 -0.28 1.70
C SER A 202 -6.94 -1.53 1.47
N SER A 203 -6.32 -2.69 1.27
CA SER A 203 -7.03 -3.96 1.10
C SER A 203 -7.71 -4.43 2.39
N VAL A 204 -7.09 -4.23 3.55
CA VAL A 204 -7.72 -4.53 4.85
C VAL A 204 -8.95 -3.67 5.07
N VAL A 205 -8.82 -2.36 4.87
CA VAL A 205 -9.93 -1.42 5.03
C VAL A 205 -11.07 -1.78 4.09
N GLY A 206 -10.78 -2.08 2.81
CA GLY A 206 -11.79 -2.48 1.84
C GLY A 206 -12.52 -3.78 2.22
N ALA A 207 -11.79 -4.81 2.66
CA ALA A 207 -12.38 -6.09 3.04
C ALA A 207 -13.20 -5.98 4.33
N ALA A 208 -12.69 -5.24 5.32
CA ALA A 208 -13.33 -5.06 6.60
C ALA A 208 -14.57 -4.15 6.51
N ALA A 209 -14.52 -3.09 5.71
CA ALA A 209 -15.69 -2.24 5.42
C ALA A 209 -16.83 -3.04 4.77
N ALA A 210 -16.50 -3.99 3.89
CA ALA A 210 -17.50 -4.88 3.29
C ALA A 210 -18.13 -5.87 4.30
N TYR A 211 -17.49 -6.08 5.46
CA TYR A 211 -17.95 -7.02 6.49
C TYR A 211 -18.71 -6.34 7.65
N GLY A 212 -18.41 -5.06 7.92
CA GLY A 212 -19.15 -4.22 8.87
C GLY A 212 -18.27 -3.25 9.66
N ASP A 213 -18.91 -2.27 10.31
CA ASP A 213 -18.23 -1.16 11.00
C ASP A 213 -17.31 -1.62 12.13
N GLN A 214 -17.73 -2.61 12.92
CA GLN A 214 -16.89 -3.13 14.00
C GLN A 214 -15.67 -3.86 13.42
N ALA A 215 -15.84 -4.60 12.33
CA ALA A 215 -14.73 -5.25 11.64
C ALA A 215 -13.73 -4.22 11.11
N LEU A 216 -14.23 -3.16 10.48
CA LEU A 216 -13.41 -2.04 9.99
C LEU A 216 -12.61 -1.38 11.11
N GLN A 217 -13.23 -1.11 12.25
CA GLN A 217 -12.55 -0.51 13.41
C GLN A 217 -11.45 -1.42 13.94
N VAL A 218 -11.77 -2.69 14.24
CA VAL A 218 -10.78 -3.65 14.76
C VAL A 218 -9.64 -3.83 13.77
N ALA A 219 -9.96 -4.03 12.50
CA ALA A 219 -8.96 -4.34 11.48
C ALA A 219 -8.00 -3.18 11.25
N THR A 220 -8.54 -1.97 11.13
CA THR A 220 -7.76 -0.74 10.89
C THR A 220 -6.86 -0.46 12.08
N THR A 221 -7.35 -0.55 13.31
CA THR A 221 -6.52 -0.33 14.49
C THR A 221 -5.36 -1.31 14.58
N VAL A 222 -5.65 -2.61 14.48
CA VAL A 222 -4.61 -3.64 14.57
C VAL A 222 -3.60 -3.47 13.44
N LYS A 223 -4.04 -3.16 12.22
CA LYS A 223 -3.15 -2.95 11.08
C LYS A 223 -2.25 -1.71 11.24
N LEU A 224 -2.78 -0.60 11.73
CA LEU A 224 -1.98 0.61 11.95
C LEU A 224 -1.00 0.47 13.11
N ALA A 225 -1.39 -0.25 14.18
CA ALA A 225 -0.47 -0.61 15.24
C ALA A 225 0.73 -1.42 14.72
N ARG A 226 0.51 -2.31 13.74
CA ARG A 226 1.59 -3.05 13.06
C ARG A 226 2.51 -2.14 12.26
N ALA A 227 2.02 -1.08 11.64
CA ALA A 227 2.84 -0.17 10.84
C ALA A 227 3.89 0.60 11.68
N LEU A 228 3.72 0.68 13.01
CA LEU A 228 4.77 1.20 13.91
C LEU A 228 6.04 0.32 13.91
N TRP A 229 5.90 -0.98 13.61
CA TRP A 229 7.03 -1.92 13.53
C TRP A 229 7.94 -1.69 12.32
N ILE A 230 7.59 -0.79 11.40
CA ILE A 230 8.50 -0.37 10.32
C ILE A 230 9.83 0.13 10.89
N ILE A 231 9.81 0.90 11.98
CA ILE A 231 11.03 1.49 12.58
C ILE A 231 11.97 0.38 13.11
N PRO A 232 11.56 -0.49 14.05
CA PRO A 232 12.45 -1.52 14.58
C PRO A 232 12.87 -2.52 13.49
N VAL A 233 12.00 -2.89 12.55
CA VAL A 233 12.36 -3.81 11.46
C VAL A 233 13.35 -3.17 10.49
N SER A 234 13.22 -1.88 10.20
CA SER A 234 14.18 -1.16 9.34
C SER A 234 15.54 -1.04 10.01
N LEU A 235 15.59 -0.78 11.32
CA LEU A 235 16.83 -0.79 12.11
C LEU A 235 17.47 -2.19 12.14
N GLY A 236 16.67 -3.22 12.42
CA GLY A 236 17.14 -4.62 12.39
C GLY A 236 17.64 -5.03 11.01
N THR A 237 17.00 -4.54 9.94
CA THR A 237 17.46 -4.76 8.57
C THR A 237 18.79 -4.07 8.31
N ALA A 238 18.96 -2.82 8.74
CA ALA A 238 20.24 -2.10 8.61
C ALA A 238 21.38 -2.86 9.33
N ALA A 239 21.13 -3.37 10.53
CA ALA A 239 22.09 -4.18 11.28
C ALA A 239 22.41 -5.51 10.57
N LEU A 240 21.38 -6.26 10.14
CA LEU A 240 21.53 -7.56 9.49
C LEU A 240 22.31 -7.48 8.17
N PHE A 241 22.13 -6.39 7.42
CA PHE A 241 22.82 -6.14 6.15
C PHE A 241 24.06 -5.24 6.30
N ARG A 242 24.48 -4.92 7.53
CA ARG A 242 25.66 -4.11 7.86
C ARG A 242 25.70 -2.75 7.13
N GLN A 243 24.55 -2.09 7.06
CA GLN A 243 24.38 -0.79 6.41
C GLN A 243 24.60 0.34 7.42
N GLN A 244 25.38 1.36 7.04
CA GLN A 244 25.65 2.54 7.86
C GLN A 244 24.99 3.79 7.25
N GLY A 245 24.70 4.79 8.10
CA GLY A 245 24.18 6.09 7.67
C GLY A 245 22.73 6.08 7.17
N VAL A 246 21.93 5.09 7.57
CA VAL A 246 20.54 4.93 7.11
C VAL A 246 19.61 5.86 7.88
N GLN A 247 18.91 6.76 7.18
CA GLN A 247 17.83 7.55 7.75
C GLN A 247 16.48 6.82 7.59
N ILE A 248 15.90 6.41 8.72
CA ILE A 248 14.59 5.75 8.76
C ILE A 248 13.52 6.81 9.04
N LYS A 249 12.56 6.96 8.13
CA LYS A 249 11.45 7.89 8.29
C LYS A 249 10.26 7.17 8.91
N ALA A 250 9.78 7.68 10.04
CA ALA A 250 8.56 7.20 10.64
C ALA A 250 7.34 7.51 9.75
N PRO A 251 6.35 6.61 9.68
CA PRO A 251 5.10 6.84 8.96
C PRO A 251 4.26 7.91 9.68
N TRP A 252 4.45 9.17 9.31
CA TRP A 252 3.83 10.32 10.00
C TRP A 252 2.28 10.25 10.05
N PHE A 253 1.66 9.61 9.06
CA PHE A 253 0.21 9.45 8.96
C PHE A 253 -0.40 8.68 10.14
N ILE A 254 0.37 7.82 10.81
CA ILE A 254 -0.09 7.10 12.01
C ILE A 254 -0.37 8.10 13.15
N PHE A 255 0.48 9.11 13.33
CA PHE A 255 0.26 10.14 14.33
C PHE A 255 -0.97 10.99 13.98
N GLY A 256 -1.18 11.30 12.70
CA GLY A 256 -2.38 11.97 12.23
C GLY A 256 -3.65 11.16 12.52
N PHE A 257 -3.63 9.85 12.26
CA PHE A 257 -4.72 8.93 12.59
C PHE A 257 -5.02 8.91 14.09
N ILE A 258 -4.00 8.78 14.94
CA ILE A 258 -4.16 8.80 16.40
C ILE A 258 -4.76 10.14 16.84
N GLY A 259 -4.25 11.25 16.30
CA GLY A 259 -4.78 12.59 16.57
C GLY A 259 -6.26 12.72 16.21
N ALA A 260 -6.64 12.32 14.99
CA ALA A 260 -8.04 12.33 14.52
C ALA A 260 -8.96 11.47 15.42
N MET A 261 -8.50 10.28 15.81
CA MET A 261 -9.22 9.37 16.70
C MET A 261 -9.41 9.95 18.11
N LEU A 262 -8.38 10.57 18.67
CA LEU A 262 -8.46 11.25 19.97
C LEU A 262 -9.41 12.45 19.89
N LEU A 263 -9.35 13.24 18.82
CA LEU A 263 -10.27 14.36 18.59
C LEU A 263 -11.73 13.87 18.53
N ASN A 264 -12.02 12.84 17.74
CA ASN A 264 -13.37 12.27 17.68
C ASN A 264 -13.88 11.77 19.04
N THR A 265 -12.99 11.16 19.82
CA THR A 265 -13.36 10.57 21.12
C THR A 265 -13.59 11.62 22.21
N PHE A 266 -12.66 12.57 22.35
CA PHE A 266 -12.59 13.49 23.48
C PHE A 266 -13.10 14.90 23.18
N VAL A 267 -13.27 15.29 21.91
CA VAL A 267 -13.77 16.61 21.52
C VAL A 267 -15.16 16.46 20.90
N PRO A 268 -16.25 16.75 21.64
CA PRO A 268 -17.62 16.59 21.16
C PRO A 268 -17.91 17.35 19.86
N VAL A 269 -17.27 18.51 19.66
CA VAL A 269 -17.37 19.35 18.46
C VAL A 269 -16.82 18.67 17.20
N ALA A 270 -15.91 17.70 17.33
CA ALA A 270 -15.32 16.99 16.18
C ALA A 270 -16.19 15.81 15.70
N ARG A 271 -17.16 15.35 16.50
CA ARG A 271 -18.02 14.19 16.17
C ARG A 271 -18.82 14.32 14.87
N PRO A 272 -19.36 15.51 14.49
CA PRO A 272 -20.05 15.68 13.21
C PRO A 272 -19.15 15.50 11.99
N LEU A 273 -17.82 15.60 12.15
CA LEU A 273 -16.87 15.40 11.05
C LEU A 273 -16.71 13.92 10.68
N GLY A 274 -16.96 13.00 11.62
CA GLY A 274 -16.81 11.56 11.40
C GLY A 274 -17.63 11.04 10.22
N PRO A 275 -18.96 11.21 10.21
CA PRO A 275 -19.80 10.73 9.10
C PRO A 275 -19.44 11.31 7.73
N VAL A 276 -18.92 12.54 7.68
CA VAL A 276 -18.57 13.23 6.43
C VAL A 276 -17.20 12.79 5.89
N LEU A 277 -16.25 12.51 6.78
CA LEU A 277 -14.87 12.15 6.40
C LEU A 277 -14.65 10.64 6.23
N VAL A 278 -15.56 9.82 6.75
CA VAL A 278 -15.48 8.35 6.70
C VAL A 278 -16.32 7.77 5.55
N ALA A 279 -17.31 8.53 5.05
CA ALA A 279 -18.12 8.19 3.88
C ALA A 279 -17.30 8.25 2.58
#